data_AF-A0A954G710-F1
#
_entry.id   AF-A0A954G710-F1
#
_cell.length_a   1.000
_cell.length_b   1.000
_cell.length_c   1.000
_cell.angle_alpha   90.00
_cell.angle_beta   90.00
_cell.angle_gamma   90.00
#
_symmetry.space_group_name_H-M   'P 1'
#
loop_
_entity.id
_entity.type
_entity.pdbx_description
1 polymer ?
#
loop_
_entity_poly.entity_id
_entity_poly.type
_entity_poly.pdbx_seq_one_letter_code
_entity_poly.pdbx_strand_id
1 'polypeptide(L)'
;RCFRDEDLRADRQPEFTQIDLEMAFVEQEDILTLIDGLIARILKELRNIEITEPLPRYDYHDVMEKYGSDKPDLRFGLELVDIGEIAASCDFAVFKKTMESGGRVRGLNAKGAADRYSRKDIDGLTEFVGEYGAKGLAFFKVTDEGLHSPIAKFFSDEDKQKIMDAMNAEVGDLLFFVADQCEVTSAALAALRNRLGKELDLYSADEFKCCWVVNFPLLSYNEEEQRWDAEHHPFCQPVDEDVQYFESDPAKVRAQSYDLVMNGYELASGSVRVHDQKVQQTIFDLLGISAEEAEERFGFLLQALRYGAPPHAGAALGLDRLVMLLCGNDNIRDVIAFPKTQKAADLLSGAPSEVDPHQLRDLRIKVDIPK
;
A
#
# COMPACT_ATOMS: atom_id res chain seq x y z
N ARG A 1 -0.64 3.54 -23.26
CA ARG A 1 -0.86 4.80 -22.52
C ARG A 1 -2.18 4.65 -21.81
N CYS A 2 -2.24 5.00 -20.53
CA CYS A 2 -3.37 4.80 -19.65
C CYS A 2 -3.87 6.16 -19.13
N PHE A 3 -5.15 6.25 -18.80
CA PHE A 3 -5.81 7.48 -18.38
C PHE A 3 -6.65 7.19 -17.15
N ARG A 4 -6.48 7.98 -16.08
CA ARG A 4 -7.27 7.90 -14.85
C ARG A 4 -7.51 9.30 -14.31
N ASP A 5 -8.78 9.63 -14.09
CA ASP A 5 -9.18 10.93 -13.52
C ASP A 5 -9.27 10.81 -12.00
N GLU A 6 -8.12 10.96 -11.34
CA GLU A 6 -7.94 10.81 -9.90
C GLU A 6 -7.08 11.96 -9.34
N ASP A 7 -7.14 12.16 -8.02
CA ASP A 7 -6.28 13.11 -7.34
C ASP A 7 -4.79 12.80 -7.54
N LEU A 8 -4.03 13.82 -7.94
CA LEU A 8 -2.64 13.69 -8.33
C LEU A 8 -1.69 13.81 -7.13
N ARG A 9 -0.68 12.94 -7.13
CA ARG A 9 0.40 12.86 -6.12
C ARG A 9 1.76 13.01 -6.80
N ALA A 10 2.85 12.99 -6.02
CA ALA A 10 4.21 13.08 -6.56
C ALA A 10 4.53 11.95 -7.56
N ASP A 11 3.87 10.81 -7.43
CA ASP A 11 4.04 9.58 -8.21
C ASP A 11 2.82 9.24 -9.10
N ARG A 12 1.91 10.21 -9.33
CA ARG A 12 0.67 10.01 -10.12
C ARG A 12 0.44 11.14 -11.15
N GLN A 13 -0.03 10.75 -12.33
CA GLN A 13 -0.39 11.64 -13.45
C GLN A 13 -1.71 11.18 -14.08
N PRO A 14 -2.51 12.09 -14.65
CA PRO A 14 -3.82 11.73 -15.23
C PRO A 14 -3.66 10.92 -16.53
N GLU A 15 -2.52 11.08 -17.21
CA GLU A 15 -2.04 10.23 -18.30
C GLU A 15 -0.69 9.63 -17.91
N PHE A 16 -0.53 8.31 -18.06
CA PHE A 16 0.69 7.60 -17.65
C PHE A 16 0.95 6.36 -18.50
N THR A 17 2.18 5.90 -18.53
CA THR A 17 2.65 4.83 -19.42
C THR A 17 2.85 3.53 -18.65
N GLN A 18 2.29 2.44 -19.18
CA GLN A 18 2.49 1.10 -18.65
C GLN A 18 3.21 0.22 -19.67
N ILE A 19 4.04 -0.70 -19.18
CA ILE A 19 4.43 -1.92 -19.89
C ILE A 19 3.40 -2.97 -19.47
N ASP A 20 2.47 -3.25 -20.36
CA ASP A 20 1.34 -4.13 -20.13
C ASP A 20 1.62 -5.52 -20.73
N LEU A 21 1.36 -6.57 -19.97
CA LEU A 21 1.56 -7.96 -20.41
C LEU A 21 0.43 -8.86 -19.93
N GLU A 22 0.03 -9.80 -20.79
CA GLU A 22 -0.94 -10.84 -20.48
C GLU A 22 -0.46 -12.14 -21.17
N MET A 23 -0.58 -13.27 -20.49
CA MET A 23 -0.15 -14.58 -20.96
C MET A 23 -1.26 -15.61 -20.71
N ALA A 24 -1.38 -16.59 -21.60
CA ALA A 24 -2.33 -17.70 -21.48
C ALA A 24 -1.60 -19.00 -21.13
N PHE A 25 -2.31 -19.89 -20.44
CA PHE A 25 -1.81 -21.18 -19.93
C PHE A 25 -0.61 -21.02 -18.99
N VAL A 26 -0.70 -20.03 -18.11
CA VAL A 26 0.32 -19.70 -17.11
C VAL A 26 -0.27 -19.70 -15.71
N GLU A 27 0.59 -19.92 -14.73
CA GLU A 27 0.31 -19.73 -13.31
C GLU A 27 0.92 -18.41 -12.84
N GLN A 28 0.60 -18.00 -11.61
CA GLN A 28 1.17 -16.80 -10.99
C GLN A 28 2.71 -16.78 -11.07
N GLU A 29 3.38 -17.89 -10.76
CA GLU A 29 4.85 -17.96 -10.70
C GLU A 29 5.52 -17.73 -12.06
N ASP A 30 4.85 -18.05 -13.17
CA ASP A 30 5.38 -17.80 -14.51
C ASP A 30 5.49 -16.29 -14.81
N ILE A 31 4.47 -15.51 -14.42
CA ILE A 31 4.46 -14.04 -14.55
C ILE A 31 5.53 -13.42 -13.68
N LEU A 32 5.58 -13.88 -12.43
CA LEU A 32 6.52 -13.43 -11.41
C LEU A 32 7.99 -13.68 -11.84
N THR A 33 8.30 -14.88 -12.32
CA THR A 33 9.64 -15.25 -12.80
C THR A 33 10.03 -14.47 -14.06
N LEU A 34 9.09 -14.25 -14.99
CA LEU A 34 9.35 -13.45 -16.19
C LEU A 34 9.75 -12.01 -15.84
N ILE A 35 9.03 -11.40 -14.90
CA ILE A 35 9.26 -10.02 -14.49
C ILE A 35 10.52 -9.91 -13.63
N ASP A 36 10.84 -10.90 -12.80
CA ASP A 36 12.12 -10.97 -12.07
C ASP A 36 13.32 -10.80 -13.01
N GLY A 37 13.35 -11.61 -14.09
CA GLY A 37 14.42 -11.53 -15.09
C GLY A 37 14.46 -10.20 -15.84
N LEU A 38 13.29 -9.59 -16.09
CA LEU A 38 13.20 -8.25 -16.68
C LEU A 38 13.83 -7.19 -15.76
N ILE A 39 13.46 -7.18 -14.47
CA ILE A 39 13.97 -6.22 -13.49
C ILE A 39 15.47 -6.43 -13.24
N ALA A 40 15.93 -7.69 -13.12
CA ALA A 40 17.34 -8.02 -12.98
C ALA A 40 18.17 -7.51 -14.15
N ARG A 41 17.67 -7.71 -15.38
CA ARG A 41 18.32 -7.19 -16.59
C ARG A 41 18.36 -5.66 -16.62
N ILE A 42 17.26 -4.99 -16.28
CA ILE A 42 17.18 -3.52 -16.26
C ILE A 42 18.17 -2.93 -15.26
N LEU A 43 18.21 -3.45 -14.03
CA LEU A 43 19.13 -2.97 -13.00
C LEU A 43 20.59 -3.24 -13.37
N LYS A 44 20.89 -4.40 -13.97
CA LYS A 44 22.23 -4.72 -14.45
C LYS A 44 22.69 -3.80 -15.58
N GLU A 45 21.87 -3.63 -16.62
CA GLU A 45 22.26 -2.85 -17.80
C GLU A 45 22.31 -1.34 -17.54
N LEU A 46 21.38 -0.81 -16.72
CA LEU A 46 21.25 0.65 -16.53
C LEU A 46 21.93 1.18 -15.28
N ARG A 47 22.08 0.35 -14.24
CA ARG A 47 22.66 0.76 -12.95
C ARG A 47 23.90 -0.05 -12.55
N ASN A 48 24.26 -1.08 -13.32
CA ASN A 48 25.32 -2.03 -12.98
C ASN A 48 25.11 -2.67 -11.59
N ILE A 49 23.86 -2.93 -11.24
CA ILE A 49 23.45 -3.57 -9.99
C ILE A 49 22.99 -4.99 -10.32
N GLU A 50 23.59 -5.97 -9.67
CA GLU A 50 23.13 -7.37 -9.73
C GLU A 50 22.18 -7.64 -8.56
N ILE A 51 21.02 -8.20 -8.88
CA ILE A 51 20.04 -8.66 -7.90
C ILE A 51 19.94 -10.18 -7.97
N THR A 52 19.67 -10.82 -6.83
CA THR A 52 19.47 -12.27 -6.77
C THR A 52 18.04 -12.61 -7.17
N GLU A 53 17.89 -13.54 -8.10
CA GLU A 53 16.61 -14.14 -8.49
C GLU A 53 16.43 -15.51 -7.81
N PRO A 54 15.19 -15.93 -7.48
CA PRO A 54 13.97 -15.14 -7.60
C PRO A 54 13.94 -13.99 -6.58
N LEU A 55 13.22 -12.92 -6.91
CA LEU A 55 12.96 -11.82 -5.99
C LEU A 55 12.19 -12.34 -4.76
N PRO A 56 12.44 -11.78 -3.55
CA PRO A 56 11.71 -12.16 -2.35
C PRO A 56 10.20 -12.03 -2.53
N ARG A 57 9.45 -13.04 -2.08
CA ARG A 57 7.98 -13.07 -2.06
C ARG A 57 7.50 -12.93 -0.62
N TYR A 58 6.61 -12.01 -0.36
CA TYR A 58 6.00 -11.81 0.95
C TYR A 58 4.49 -11.88 0.85
N ASP A 59 3.86 -12.53 1.80
CA ASP A 59 2.41 -12.51 1.92
C ASP A 59 1.94 -11.10 2.33
N TYR A 60 0.83 -10.64 1.74
CA TYR A 60 0.22 -9.35 2.05
C TYR A 60 0.01 -9.17 3.56
N HIS A 61 -0.50 -10.19 4.25
CA HIS A 61 -0.75 -10.09 5.67
C HIS A 61 0.55 -9.83 6.45
N ASP A 62 1.62 -10.55 6.12
CA ASP A 62 2.91 -10.41 6.80
C ASP A 62 3.55 -9.04 6.59
N VAL A 63 3.44 -8.45 5.38
CA VAL A 63 3.97 -7.10 5.14
C VAL A 63 3.13 -6.03 5.83
N MET A 64 1.81 -6.20 5.90
CA MET A 64 0.94 -5.28 6.63
C MET A 64 1.20 -5.34 8.14
N GLU A 65 1.48 -6.52 8.69
CA GLU A 65 1.86 -6.68 10.08
C GLU A 65 3.22 -6.03 10.39
N LYS A 66 4.23 -6.29 9.55
CA LYS A 66 5.60 -5.82 9.78
C LYS A 66 5.87 -4.38 9.39
N TYR A 67 5.20 -3.86 8.37
CA TYR A 67 5.52 -2.55 7.77
C TYR A 67 4.33 -1.59 7.71
N GLY A 68 3.11 -2.07 8.01
CA GLY A 68 1.91 -1.24 7.94
C GLY A 68 1.58 -0.77 6.52
N SER A 69 2.19 -1.40 5.50
CA SER A 69 2.05 -1.05 4.10
C SER A 69 2.31 -2.26 3.21
N ASP A 70 1.49 -2.37 2.18
CA ASP A 70 1.56 -3.29 1.04
C ASP A 70 2.69 -2.99 0.04
N LYS A 71 3.38 -1.85 0.21
CA LYS A 71 4.56 -1.45 -0.57
C LYS A 71 5.71 -1.07 0.36
N PRO A 72 6.25 -2.05 1.11
CA PRO A 72 7.27 -1.77 2.10
C PRO A 72 8.60 -1.32 1.46
N ASP A 73 9.25 -0.35 2.09
CA ASP A 73 10.66 -0.07 1.80
C ASP A 73 11.55 -0.98 2.64
N LEU A 74 12.17 -1.96 1.99
CA LEU A 74 13.02 -2.98 2.62
C LEU A 74 14.49 -2.57 2.80
N ARG A 75 14.86 -1.32 2.47
CA ARG A 75 16.24 -0.85 2.61
C ARG A 75 16.67 -0.64 4.06
N PHE A 76 15.72 -0.51 4.98
CA PHE A 76 15.96 -0.29 6.40
C PHE A 76 14.99 -1.08 7.29
N GLY A 77 15.32 -1.21 8.57
CA GLY A 77 14.51 -1.94 9.56
C GLY A 77 13.27 -1.17 10.03
N LEU A 78 13.19 -0.91 11.34
CA LEU A 78 12.05 -0.23 11.99
C LEU A 78 10.70 -0.95 11.75
N GLU A 79 10.70 -2.28 11.83
CA GLU A 79 9.47 -3.07 11.74
C GLU A 79 8.49 -2.68 12.86
N LEU A 80 7.20 -2.73 12.54
CA LEU A 80 6.16 -2.52 13.52
C LEU A 80 6.11 -3.70 14.48
N VAL A 81 5.94 -3.39 15.75
CA VAL A 81 5.78 -4.36 16.82
C VAL A 81 4.45 -4.09 17.50
N ASP A 82 3.61 -5.12 17.60
CA ASP A 82 2.37 -5.07 18.36
C ASP A 82 2.64 -5.36 19.84
N ILE A 83 2.16 -4.47 20.71
CA ILE A 83 2.25 -4.60 22.17
C ILE A 83 0.87 -4.65 22.83
N GLY A 84 -0.16 -5.08 22.08
CA GLY A 84 -1.56 -5.10 22.51
C GLY A 84 -1.80 -5.84 23.81
N GLU A 85 -1.11 -6.96 24.05
CA GLU A 85 -1.20 -7.69 25.32
C GLU A 85 -0.73 -6.86 26.52
N ILE A 86 0.38 -6.12 26.36
CA ILE A 86 0.93 -5.23 27.39
C ILE A 86 0.07 -3.97 27.54
N ALA A 87 -0.46 -3.48 26.43
CA ALA A 87 -1.38 -2.34 26.40
C ALA A 87 -2.69 -2.64 27.15
N ALA A 88 -3.18 -3.88 27.10
CA ALA A 88 -4.37 -4.31 27.81
C ALA A 88 -4.16 -4.39 29.34
N SER A 89 -2.95 -4.72 29.80
CA SER A 89 -2.63 -4.82 31.24
C SER A 89 -2.27 -3.46 31.88
N CYS A 90 -1.72 -2.52 31.13
CA CYS A 90 -1.18 -1.26 31.68
C CYS A 90 -2.26 -0.31 32.24
N ASP A 91 -1.92 0.63 33.12
CA ASP A 91 -2.86 1.61 33.68
C ASP A 91 -3.07 2.85 32.80
N PHE A 92 -2.54 2.84 31.58
CA PHE A 92 -2.68 3.95 30.67
C PHE A 92 -4.04 3.90 29.94
N ALA A 93 -4.95 4.77 30.35
CA ALA A 93 -6.35 4.77 29.90
C ALA A 93 -6.54 4.81 28.38
N VAL A 94 -5.64 5.45 27.62
CA VAL A 94 -5.72 5.48 26.14
C VAL A 94 -5.53 4.08 25.58
N PHE A 95 -4.47 3.37 26.01
CA PHE A 95 -4.16 2.03 25.53
C PHE A 95 -5.24 1.02 25.93
N LYS A 96 -5.66 1.03 27.20
CA LYS A 96 -6.77 0.17 27.68
C LYS A 96 -8.04 0.35 26.84
N LYS A 97 -8.47 1.60 26.64
CA LYS A 97 -9.69 1.88 25.86
C LYS A 97 -9.57 1.43 24.41
N THR A 98 -8.41 1.62 23.78
CA THR A 98 -8.18 1.15 22.40
C THR A 98 -8.33 -0.37 22.34
N MET A 99 -7.72 -1.12 23.26
CA MET A 99 -7.85 -2.58 23.30
C MET A 99 -9.28 -3.04 23.58
N GLU A 100 -10.00 -2.36 24.49
CA GLU A 100 -11.42 -2.65 24.77
C GLU A 100 -12.33 -2.41 23.56
N SER A 101 -11.96 -1.48 22.67
CA SER A 101 -12.68 -1.19 21.42
C SER A 101 -12.28 -2.07 20.23
N GLY A 102 -11.43 -3.09 20.44
CA GLY A 102 -10.93 -3.95 19.37
C GLY A 102 -9.86 -3.33 18.47
N GLY A 103 -9.27 -2.21 18.89
CA GLY A 103 -8.14 -1.57 18.19
C GLY A 103 -6.80 -2.26 18.49
N ARG A 104 -5.72 -1.61 18.05
CA ARG A 104 -4.35 -2.12 18.20
C ARG A 104 -3.44 -1.08 18.83
N VAL A 105 -2.39 -1.56 19.52
CA VAL A 105 -1.29 -0.70 19.98
C VAL A 105 -0.01 -1.22 19.37
N ARG A 106 0.47 -0.52 18.34
CA ARG A 106 1.68 -0.87 17.60
C ARG A 106 2.71 0.23 17.73
N GLY A 107 3.98 -0.13 17.58
CA GLY A 107 5.08 0.81 17.68
C GLY A 107 6.28 0.45 16.83
N LEU A 108 7.25 1.37 16.80
CA LEU A 108 8.54 1.17 16.16
C LEU A 108 9.68 1.61 17.09
N ASN A 109 10.86 1.02 16.91
CA ASN A 109 12.06 1.34 17.68
C ASN A 109 13.08 2.11 16.83
N ALA A 110 13.17 3.43 17.01
CA ALA A 110 14.20 4.24 16.38
C ALA A 110 15.54 4.10 17.13
N LYS A 111 16.41 3.24 16.56
CA LYS A 111 17.71 2.89 17.14
C LYS A 111 18.63 4.08 17.33
N GLY A 112 19.18 4.25 18.54
CA GLY A 112 20.12 5.32 18.88
C GLY A 112 19.58 6.74 18.68
N ALA A 113 18.26 6.92 18.59
CA ALA A 113 17.63 8.19 18.23
C ALA A 113 17.21 9.05 19.44
N ALA A 114 17.36 8.57 20.67
CA ALA A 114 16.88 9.27 21.87
C ALA A 114 17.42 10.69 21.99
N ASP A 115 18.70 10.91 21.68
CA ASP A 115 19.36 12.22 21.77
C ASP A 115 19.19 13.07 20.51
N ARG A 116 18.78 12.46 19.39
CA ARG A 116 18.54 13.16 18.11
C ARG A 116 17.23 13.92 18.11
N TYR A 117 16.25 13.48 18.90
CA TYR A 117 14.92 14.10 18.96
C TYR A 117 14.70 14.84 20.29
N SER A 118 14.52 16.16 20.19
CA SER A 118 14.04 16.99 21.29
C SER A 118 12.54 16.75 21.52
N ARG A 119 12.00 17.30 22.62
CA ARG A 119 10.57 17.22 22.88
C ARG A 119 9.74 17.88 21.77
N LYS A 120 10.22 19.02 21.26
CA LYS A 120 9.57 19.76 20.17
C LYS A 120 9.52 18.93 18.89
N ASP A 121 10.59 18.18 18.59
CA ASP A 121 10.63 17.33 17.40
C ASP A 121 9.60 16.19 17.51
N ILE A 122 9.47 15.58 18.69
CA ILE A 122 8.46 14.55 18.96
C ILE A 122 7.03 15.12 18.86
N ASP A 123 6.79 16.32 19.36
CA ASP A 123 5.48 16.97 19.20
C ASP A 123 5.18 17.23 17.71
N GLY A 124 6.18 17.60 16.89
CA GLY A 124 6.04 17.69 15.44
C GLY A 124 5.82 16.35 14.72
N LEU A 125 6.41 15.25 15.22
CA LEU A 125 6.09 13.90 14.75
C LEU A 125 4.66 13.49 15.13
N THR A 126 4.16 13.97 16.27
CA THR A 126 2.79 13.75 16.72
C THR A 126 1.79 14.43 15.78
N GLU A 127 2.07 15.67 15.37
CA GLU A 127 1.26 16.38 14.36
C GLU A 127 1.28 15.64 13.03
N PHE A 128 2.46 15.19 12.59
CA PHE A 128 2.62 14.45 11.34
C PHE A 128 1.82 13.15 11.29
N VAL A 129 1.86 12.31 12.34
CA VAL A 129 1.03 11.09 12.35
C VAL A 129 -0.46 11.39 12.43
N GLY A 130 -0.83 12.58 12.93
CA GLY A 130 -2.21 13.08 12.95
C GLY A 130 -2.79 13.30 11.55
N GLU A 131 -1.97 13.60 10.54
CA GLU A 131 -2.39 13.68 9.14
C GLU A 131 -2.90 12.33 8.60
N TYR A 132 -2.51 11.22 9.24
CA TYR A 132 -2.92 9.85 8.92
C TYR A 132 -4.01 9.32 9.88
N GLY A 133 -4.68 10.23 10.61
CA GLY A 133 -5.81 9.92 11.49
C GLY A 133 -5.44 9.52 12.92
N ALA A 134 -4.15 9.39 13.25
CA ALA A 134 -3.74 9.03 14.61
C ALA A 134 -4.07 10.13 15.62
N LYS A 135 -4.71 9.77 16.73
CA LYS A 135 -5.09 10.75 17.79
C LYS A 135 -3.92 11.18 18.67
N GLY A 136 -2.79 10.50 18.60
CA GLY A 136 -1.59 10.84 19.35
C GLY A 136 -0.45 9.85 19.11
N LEU A 137 0.74 10.26 19.56
CA LEU A 137 1.97 9.49 19.47
C LEU A 137 2.56 9.34 20.87
N ALA A 138 2.44 8.14 21.43
CA ALA A 138 3.14 7.79 22.66
C ALA A 138 4.62 7.51 22.34
N PHE A 139 5.51 7.79 23.29
CA PHE A 139 6.93 7.51 23.10
C PHE A 139 7.63 7.15 24.41
N PHE A 140 8.76 6.47 24.33
CA PHE A 140 9.69 6.27 25.44
C PHE A 140 11.13 6.51 25.00
N LYS A 141 11.90 7.25 25.80
CA LYS A 141 13.36 7.27 25.68
C LYS A 141 13.94 6.16 26.54
N VAL A 142 14.82 5.35 25.96
CA VAL A 142 15.49 4.29 26.69
C VAL A 142 16.79 4.83 27.28
N THR A 143 16.90 4.78 28.59
CA THR A 143 18.04 5.29 29.37
C THR A 143 18.65 4.16 30.19
N ASP A 144 19.82 4.39 30.80
CA ASP A 144 20.43 3.43 31.73
C ASP A 144 19.51 3.08 32.92
N GLU A 145 18.59 3.98 33.28
CA GLU A 145 17.60 3.80 34.34
C GLU A 145 16.29 3.13 33.85
N GLY A 146 16.22 2.77 32.56
CA GLY A 146 15.05 2.17 31.91
C GLY A 146 14.24 3.14 31.05
N LEU A 147 12.94 2.89 30.91
CA LEU A 147 12.03 3.65 30.05
C LEU A 147 11.62 4.99 30.69
N HIS A 148 12.01 6.10 30.05
CA HIS A 148 11.65 7.45 30.47
C HIS A 148 10.62 8.09 29.53
N SER A 149 9.46 8.48 30.08
CA SER A 149 8.35 9.12 29.35
C SER A 149 7.33 9.75 30.29
N PRO A 150 6.55 10.77 29.88
CA PRO A 150 5.39 11.24 30.64
C PRO A 150 4.37 10.15 30.99
N ILE A 151 4.31 9.08 30.20
CA ILE A 151 3.39 7.96 30.42
C ILE A 151 4.02 6.81 31.21
N ALA A 152 5.33 6.82 31.49
CA ALA A 152 6.03 5.69 32.14
C ALA A 152 5.50 5.32 33.52
N LYS A 153 4.89 6.27 34.24
CA LYS A 153 4.24 6.04 35.54
C LYS A 153 2.99 5.14 35.48
N PHE A 154 2.44 4.91 34.30
CA PHE A 154 1.25 4.07 34.08
C PHE A 154 1.60 2.61 33.73
N PHE A 155 2.89 2.29 33.68
CA PHE A 155 3.39 0.96 33.37
C PHE A 155 4.13 0.42 34.59
N SER A 156 3.86 -0.84 34.96
CA SER A 156 4.64 -1.52 35.98
C SER A 156 6.07 -1.77 35.47
N ASP A 157 7.00 -2.07 36.37
CA ASP A 157 8.38 -2.38 35.95
C ASP A 157 8.43 -3.67 35.12
N GLU A 158 7.52 -4.62 35.37
CA GLU A 158 7.33 -5.80 34.53
C GLU A 158 6.85 -5.43 33.11
N ASP A 159 5.85 -4.54 32.99
CA ASP A 159 5.37 -4.07 31.67
C ASP A 159 6.47 -3.32 30.91
N LYS A 160 7.25 -2.48 31.60
CA LYS A 160 8.37 -1.76 30.98
C LYS A 160 9.41 -2.73 30.43
N GLN A 161 9.75 -3.78 31.17
CA GLN A 161 10.68 -4.81 30.71
C GLN A 161 10.12 -5.54 29.49
N LYS A 162 8.85 -5.95 29.52
CA LYS A 162 8.19 -6.58 28.37
C LYS A 162 8.19 -5.69 27.12
N ILE A 163 7.98 -4.37 27.28
CA ILE A 163 8.09 -3.41 26.18
C ILE A 163 9.51 -3.37 25.64
N MET A 164 10.52 -3.29 26.51
CA MET A 164 11.92 -3.28 26.06
C MET A 164 12.27 -4.56 25.31
N ASP A 165 11.85 -5.72 25.81
CA ASP A 165 12.11 -7.02 25.18
C ASP A 165 11.40 -7.13 23.83
N ALA A 166 10.11 -6.79 23.76
CA ALA A 166 9.32 -6.85 22.52
C ALA A 166 9.86 -5.91 21.43
N MET A 167 10.32 -4.73 21.82
CA MET A 167 10.86 -3.72 20.92
C MET A 167 12.35 -3.93 20.60
N ASN A 168 12.98 -4.97 21.15
CA ASN A 168 14.43 -5.18 21.16
C ASN A 168 15.18 -3.90 21.52
N ALA A 169 14.76 -3.21 22.58
CA ALA A 169 15.21 -1.87 22.89
C ALA A 169 16.55 -1.85 23.63
N GLU A 170 17.42 -0.92 23.25
CA GLU A 170 18.73 -0.68 23.84
C GLU A 170 18.82 0.75 24.38
N VAL A 171 19.76 1.00 25.31
CA VAL A 171 20.00 2.35 25.83
C VAL A 171 20.35 3.31 24.68
N GLY A 172 19.69 4.46 24.64
CA GLY A 172 19.81 5.44 23.56
C GLY A 172 18.73 5.31 22.48
N ASP A 173 17.87 4.29 22.54
CA ASP A 173 16.75 4.13 21.61
C ASP A 173 15.56 5.05 21.93
N LEU A 174 14.78 5.35 20.90
CA LEU A 174 13.52 6.08 21.01
C LEU A 174 12.37 5.22 20.45
N LEU A 175 11.48 4.81 21.35
CA LEU A 175 10.32 3.99 21.01
C LEU A 175 9.12 4.90 20.73
N PHE A 176 8.35 4.60 19.70
CA PHE A 176 7.11 5.31 19.34
C PHE A 176 5.95 4.33 19.27
N PHE A 177 4.75 4.76 19.67
CA PHE A 177 3.54 3.93 19.69
C PHE A 177 2.31 4.72 19.26
N VAL A 178 1.48 4.10 18.43
CA VAL A 178 0.14 4.58 18.06
C VAL A 178 -0.88 3.55 18.56
N ALA A 179 -1.95 4.05 19.17
CA ALA A 179 -3.04 3.25 19.73
C ALA A 179 -4.36 3.66 19.08
N ASP A 180 -4.79 2.95 18.04
CA ASP A 180 -6.02 3.24 17.30
C ASP A 180 -6.49 1.99 16.52
N GLN A 181 -7.42 2.14 15.57
CA GLN A 181 -7.83 1.06 14.66
C GLN A 181 -6.66 0.55 13.82
N CYS A 182 -6.79 -0.67 13.28
CA CYS A 182 -5.73 -1.33 12.50
C CYS A 182 -5.26 -0.46 11.33
N GLU A 183 -6.19 0.07 10.52
CA GLU A 183 -5.87 0.92 9.37
C GLU A 183 -5.11 2.19 9.78
N VAL A 184 -5.59 2.88 10.82
CA VAL A 184 -4.96 4.11 11.33
C VAL A 184 -3.56 3.84 11.86
N THR A 185 -3.39 2.78 12.66
CA THR A 185 -2.07 2.41 13.19
C THR A 185 -1.11 1.99 12.07
N SER A 186 -1.58 1.27 11.04
CA SER A 186 -0.77 0.89 9.87
C SER A 186 -0.32 2.14 9.11
N ALA A 187 -1.26 3.00 8.71
CA ALA A 187 -0.97 4.18 7.90
C ALA A 187 -0.03 5.16 8.62
N ALA A 188 -0.32 5.47 9.88
CA ALA A 188 0.46 6.42 10.68
C ALA A 188 1.89 5.93 10.94
N LEU A 189 2.05 4.65 11.33
CA LEU A 189 3.37 4.09 11.64
C LEU A 189 4.18 3.81 10.38
N ALA A 190 3.57 3.40 9.26
CA ALA A 190 4.26 3.25 7.98
C ALA A 190 4.81 4.60 7.48
N ALA A 191 4.01 5.67 7.58
CA ALA A 191 4.44 7.01 7.24
C ALA A 191 5.57 7.50 8.17
N LEU A 192 5.43 7.31 9.48
CA LEU A 192 6.45 7.66 10.46
C LEU A 192 7.75 6.88 10.21
N ARG A 193 7.65 5.57 9.97
CA ARG A 193 8.76 4.69 9.62
C ARG A 193 9.55 5.23 8.42
N ASN A 194 8.86 5.56 7.32
CA ASN A 194 9.51 6.08 6.12
C ASN A 194 10.17 7.45 6.34
N ARG A 195 9.52 8.32 7.12
CA ARG A 195 10.09 9.60 7.53
C ARG A 195 11.36 9.42 8.36
N LEU A 196 11.33 8.54 9.37
CA LEU A 196 12.48 8.23 10.22
C LEU A 196 13.61 7.58 9.41
N GLY A 197 13.30 6.69 8.46
CA GLY A 197 14.28 6.11 7.55
C GLY A 197 15.10 7.16 6.80
N LYS A 198 14.43 8.25 6.39
CA LYS A 198 15.08 9.40 5.75
C LYS A 198 15.83 10.30 6.75
N GLU A 199 15.18 10.69 7.84
CA GLU A 199 15.78 11.62 8.84
C GLU A 199 16.98 11.01 9.58
N LEU A 200 17.01 9.69 9.73
CA LEU A 200 18.09 8.95 10.38
C LEU A 200 19.15 8.42 9.40
N ASP A 201 19.02 8.70 8.10
CA ASP A 201 19.92 8.24 7.04
C ASP A 201 20.11 6.71 7.03
N LEU A 202 19.01 5.94 7.17
CA LEU A 202 19.05 4.48 7.34
C LEU A 202 19.27 3.69 6.04
N TYR A 203 19.27 4.35 4.89
CA TYR A 203 19.45 3.72 3.59
C TYR A 203 20.22 4.61 2.63
N SER A 204 20.81 4.00 1.60
CA SER A 204 21.41 4.73 0.49
C SER A 204 20.40 4.97 -0.63
N ALA A 205 20.44 6.15 -1.25
CA ALA A 205 19.64 6.46 -2.42
C ALA A 205 19.99 5.57 -3.64
N ASP A 206 21.20 5.03 -3.68
CA ASP A 206 21.67 4.13 -4.74
C ASP A 206 21.38 2.65 -4.49
N GLU A 207 20.78 2.33 -3.33
CA GLU A 207 20.38 0.96 -3.02
C GLU A 207 19.01 0.65 -3.63
N PHE A 208 18.90 -0.54 -4.24
CA PHE A 208 17.65 -1.05 -4.81
C PHE A 208 17.27 -2.35 -4.10
N LYS A 209 16.12 -2.32 -3.43
CA LYS A 209 15.46 -3.49 -2.86
C LYS A 209 14.14 -3.71 -3.58
N CYS A 210 14.02 -4.86 -4.21
CA CYS A 210 12.81 -5.29 -4.87
C CYS A 210 12.23 -6.48 -4.11
N CYS A 211 10.91 -6.53 -4.02
CA CYS A 211 10.18 -7.69 -3.54
C CYS A 211 8.82 -7.75 -4.21
N TRP A 212 8.18 -8.89 -4.05
CA TRP A 212 6.78 -9.06 -4.39
C TRP A 212 5.95 -9.19 -3.15
N VAL A 213 4.81 -8.51 -3.16
CA VAL A 213 3.73 -8.77 -2.23
C VAL A 213 2.69 -9.60 -2.97
N VAL A 214 2.26 -10.70 -2.37
CA VAL A 214 1.34 -11.68 -2.97
C VAL A 214 0.17 -11.95 -2.03
N ASN A 215 -0.88 -12.59 -2.55
CA ASN A 215 -2.02 -13.07 -1.77
C ASN A 215 -2.81 -11.94 -1.08
N PHE A 216 -3.05 -10.84 -1.79
CA PHE A 216 -3.89 -9.76 -1.27
C PHE A 216 -5.32 -10.26 -0.98
N PRO A 217 -6.07 -9.57 -0.11
CA PRO A 217 -7.51 -9.79 0.02
C PRO A 217 -8.19 -9.66 -1.34
N LEU A 218 -9.18 -10.50 -1.62
CA LEU A 218 -10.00 -10.36 -2.81
C LEU A 218 -10.97 -9.17 -2.69
N LEU A 219 -11.43 -8.93 -1.47
CA LEU A 219 -12.48 -7.95 -1.14
C LEU A 219 -12.04 -7.12 0.07
N SER A 220 -12.41 -5.84 0.06
CA SER A 220 -12.37 -4.94 1.23
C SER A 220 -13.78 -4.51 1.61
N TYR A 221 -14.06 -4.43 2.91
CA TYR A 221 -15.36 -3.99 3.38
C TYR A 221 -15.38 -2.47 3.50
N ASN A 222 -16.31 -1.83 2.81
CA ASN A 222 -16.55 -0.41 2.90
C ASN A 222 -17.57 -0.14 4.01
N GLU A 223 -17.09 0.36 5.16
CA GLU A 223 -17.96 0.67 6.30
C GLU A 223 -18.92 1.83 6.02
N GLU A 224 -18.58 2.78 5.15
CA GLU A 224 -19.45 3.92 4.85
C GLU A 224 -20.65 3.50 3.99
N GLU A 225 -20.40 2.69 2.96
CA GLU A 225 -21.40 2.22 2.02
C GLU A 225 -22.03 0.88 2.41
N GLN A 226 -21.51 0.24 3.48
CA GLN A 226 -21.95 -1.06 4.01
C GLN A 226 -21.97 -2.15 2.93
N ARG A 227 -20.90 -2.23 2.13
CA ARG A 227 -20.75 -3.18 1.03
C ARG A 227 -19.32 -3.65 0.86
N TRP A 228 -19.13 -4.75 0.13
CA TRP A 228 -17.81 -5.19 -0.31
C TRP A 228 -17.40 -4.46 -1.58
N ASP A 229 -16.19 -3.93 -1.58
CA ASP A 229 -15.49 -3.45 -2.76
C ASP A 229 -14.40 -4.46 -3.17
N ALA A 230 -14.03 -4.46 -4.44
CA ALA A 230 -12.92 -5.29 -4.91
C ALA A 230 -11.60 -4.60 -4.55
N GLU A 231 -10.66 -5.33 -3.94
CA GLU A 231 -9.39 -4.74 -3.49
C GLU A 231 -8.54 -4.24 -4.67
N HIS A 232 -8.54 -4.97 -5.78
CA HIS A 232 -7.88 -4.56 -7.02
C HIS A 232 -8.89 -4.37 -8.16
N HIS A 233 -9.37 -5.47 -8.74
CA HIS A 233 -10.40 -5.46 -9.78
C HIS A 233 -11.22 -6.74 -9.68
N PRO A 234 -12.48 -6.74 -10.16
CA PRO A 234 -13.42 -7.84 -9.92
C PRO A 234 -13.13 -9.13 -10.71
N PHE A 235 -11.98 -9.21 -11.39
CA PHE A 235 -11.60 -10.34 -12.25
C PHE A 235 -10.40 -11.10 -11.72
N CYS A 236 -9.96 -10.83 -10.49
CA CYS A 236 -8.88 -11.57 -9.84
C CYS A 236 -9.37 -12.98 -9.45
N GLN A 237 -8.61 -14.00 -9.84
CA GLN A 237 -8.86 -15.39 -9.44
C GLN A 237 -8.65 -15.52 -7.92
N PRO A 238 -9.59 -16.12 -7.17
CA PRO A 238 -9.36 -16.43 -5.76
C PRO A 238 -8.29 -17.52 -5.60
N VAL A 239 -7.63 -17.57 -4.45
CA VAL A 239 -6.83 -18.74 -4.06
C VAL A 239 -7.79 -19.92 -3.87
N ASP A 240 -7.48 -21.06 -4.49
CA ASP A 240 -8.40 -22.21 -4.56
C ASP A 240 -8.82 -22.72 -3.17
N GLU A 241 -7.91 -22.65 -2.20
CA GLU A 241 -8.11 -23.06 -0.81
C GLU A 241 -9.15 -22.20 -0.08
N ASP A 242 -9.32 -20.95 -0.50
CA ASP A 242 -10.15 -19.97 0.20
C ASP A 242 -11.56 -19.86 -0.38
N VAL A 243 -11.82 -20.49 -1.54
CA VAL A 243 -13.14 -20.50 -2.21
C VAL A 243 -14.26 -20.98 -1.27
N GLN A 244 -13.93 -21.86 -0.33
CA GLN A 244 -14.86 -22.35 0.70
C GLN A 244 -15.40 -21.24 1.63
N TYR A 245 -14.70 -20.10 1.74
CA TYR A 245 -15.07 -18.99 2.62
C TYR A 245 -16.02 -17.98 1.97
N PHE A 246 -16.33 -18.09 0.68
CA PHE A 246 -17.18 -17.13 -0.02
C PHE A 246 -18.54 -16.88 0.67
N GLU A 247 -19.18 -17.91 1.22
CA GLU A 247 -20.47 -17.76 1.88
C GLU A 247 -20.36 -17.45 3.38
N SER A 248 -19.26 -17.85 4.02
CA SER A 248 -19.14 -17.83 5.48
C SER A 248 -18.34 -16.65 6.01
N ASP A 249 -17.25 -16.28 5.33
CA ASP A 249 -16.34 -15.22 5.74
C ASP A 249 -15.57 -14.67 4.52
N PRO A 250 -16.22 -13.84 3.67
CA PRO A 250 -15.61 -13.30 2.45
C PRO A 250 -14.29 -12.54 2.68
N ALA A 251 -14.11 -11.97 3.88
CA ALA A 251 -12.90 -11.23 4.26
C ALA A 251 -11.62 -12.09 4.25
N LYS A 252 -11.77 -13.42 4.36
CA LYS A 252 -10.64 -14.36 4.36
C LYS A 252 -10.22 -14.80 2.97
N VAL A 253 -10.99 -14.45 1.93
CA VAL A 253 -10.70 -14.91 0.58
C VAL A 253 -9.54 -14.10 0.01
N ARG A 254 -8.41 -14.75 -0.23
CA ARG A 254 -7.26 -14.14 -0.90
C ARG A 254 -7.41 -14.23 -2.41
N ALA A 255 -6.84 -13.26 -3.11
CA ALA A 255 -6.69 -13.24 -4.55
C ALA A 255 -5.30 -13.77 -4.94
N GLN A 256 -5.22 -14.44 -6.08
CA GLN A 256 -3.96 -14.72 -6.79
C GLN A 256 -3.48 -13.43 -7.49
N SER A 257 -3.29 -12.37 -6.71
CA SER A 257 -2.78 -11.07 -7.13
C SER A 257 -1.42 -10.80 -6.50
N TYR A 258 -0.68 -9.92 -7.16
CA TYR A 258 0.70 -9.67 -6.84
C TYR A 258 1.14 -8.28 -7.29
N ASP A 259 1.90 -7.62 -6.42
CA ASP A 259 2.47 -6.31 -6.67
C ASP A 259 4.00 -6.39 -6.56
N LEU A 260 4.70 -5.85 -7.56
CA LEU A 260 6.14 -5.67 -7.51
C LEU A 260 6.42 -4.35 -6.81
N VAL A 261 7.19 -4.40 -5.73
CA VAL A 261 7.58 -3.24 -4.95
C VAL A 261 9.08 -3.00 -5.10
N MET A 262 9.47 -1.75 -5.32
CA MET A 262 10.87 -1.33 -5.32
C MET A 262 11.02 -0.09 -4.45
N ASN A 263 11.86 -0.18 -3.41
CA ASN A 263 12.20 0.95 -2.54
C ASN A 263 10.97 1.70 -1.96
N GLY A 264 9.91 0.97 -1.63
CA GLY A 264 8.67 1.54 -1.09
C GLY A 264 7.67 2.05 -2.14
N TYR A 265 7.94 1.86 -3.43
CA TYR A 265 7.03 2.18 -4.53
C TYR A 265 6.48 0.91 -5.16
N GLU A 266 5.18 0.87 -5.37
CA GLU A 266 4.51 -0.10 -6.23
C GLU A 266 4.91 0.17 -7.70
N LEU A 267 5.65 -0.74 -8.30
CA LEU A 267 6.12 -0.67 -9.67
C LEU A 267 5.26 -1.46 -10.64
N ALA A 268 4.67 -2.56 -10.20
CA ALA A 268 3.79 -3.38 -11.01
C ALA A 268 2.65 -3.92 -10.17
N SER A 269 1.51 -4.15 -10.80
CA SER A 269 0.40 -4.88 -10.21
C SER A 269 -0.17 -5.85 -11.24
N GLY A 270 -0.61 -7.01 -10.79
CA GLY A 270 -1.11 -8.08 -11.64
C GLY A 270 -1.93 -9.11 -10.87
N SER A 271 -2.57 -9.99 -11.63
CA SER A 271 -3.30 -11.12 -11.08
C SER A 271 -3.49 -12.23 -12.10
N VAL A 272 -3.70 -13.44 -11.58
CA VAL A 272 -4.35 -14.52 -12.35
C VAL A 272 -5.81 -14.13 -12.53
N ARG A 273 -6.33 -14.32 -13.74
CA ARG A 273 -7.70 -13.91 -14.09
C ARG A 273 -8.69 -15.04 -13.89
N VAL A 274 -9.89 -14.65 -13.46
CA VAL A 274 -11.02 -15.58 -13.43
C VAL A 274 -11.37 -16.01 -14.85
N HIS A 275 -11.37 -17.32 -15.06
CA HIS A 275 -11.76 -17.95 -16.33
C HIS A 275 -12.96 -18.91 -16.17
N ASP A 276 -13.43 -19.14 -14.93
CA ASP A 276 -14.66 -19.88 -14.65
C ASP A 276 -15.84 -18.91 -14.41
N GLN A 277 -16.92 -19.09 -15.18
CA GLN A 277 -18.09 -18.23 -15.11
C GLN A 277 -18.79 -18.25 -13.74
N LYS A 278 -18.83 -19.40 -13.06
CA LYS A 278 -19.51 -19.52 -11.77
C LYS A 278 -18.75 -18.75 -10.71
N VAL A 279 -17.42 -18.88 -10.70
CA VAL A 279 -16.56 -18.11 -9.79
C VAL A 279 -16.74 -16.61 -10.04
N GLN A 280 -16.73 -16.18 -11.30
CA GLN A 280 -16.93 -14.76 -11.65
C GLN A 280 -18.28 -14.23 -11.17
N GLN A 281 -19.35 -15.03 -11.32
CA GLN A 281 -20.68 -14.65 -10.85
C GLN A 281 -20.73 -14.53 -9.33
N THR A 282 -20.12 -15.47 -8.59
CA THR A 282 -20.02 -15.39 -7.13
C THR A 282 -19.31 -14.11 -6.66
N ILE A 283 -18.24 -13.71 -7.34
CA ILE A 283 -17.54 -12.45 -7.04
C ILE A 283 -18.46 -11.24 -7.29
N PHE A 284 -19.19 -11.21 -8.40
CA PHE A 284 -20.16 -10.14 -8.66
C PHE A 284 -21.29 -10.08 -7.64
N ASP A 285 -21.81 -11.23 -7.22
CA ASP A 285 -22.86 -11.31 -6.20
C ASP A 285 -22.35 -10.73 -4.86
N LEU A 286 -21.09 -11.01 -4.48
CA LEU A 286 -20.45 -10.46 -3.28
C LEU A 286 -20.26 -8.94 -3.35
N LEU A 287 -19.94 -8.41 -4.54
CA LEU A 287 -19.82 -6.97 -4.81
C LEU A 287 -21.18 -6.27 -4.93
N GLY A 288 -22.30 -7.00 -4.78
CA GLY A 288 -23.65 -6.47 -4.92
C GLY A 288 -24.04 -6.13 -6.36
N ILE A 289 -23.31 -6.66 -7.35
CA ILE A 289 -23.58 -6.44 -8.77
C ILE A 289 -24.59 -7.49 -9.22
N SER A 290 -25.81 -7.06 -9.54
CA SER A 290 -26.86 -7.97 -10.02
C SER A 290 -26.49 -8.61 -11.36
N ALA A 291 -27.08 -9.77 -11.67
CA ALA A 291 -26.84 -10.44 -12.97
C ALA A 291 -27.23 -9.56 -14.18
N GLU A 292 -28.25 -8.70 -14.05
CA GLU A 292 -28.65 -7.76 -15.10
C GLU A 292 -27.58 -6.67 -15.29
N GLU A 293 -27.10 -6.09 -14.18
CA GLU A 293 -26.02 -5.10 -14.21
C GLU A 293 -24.70 -5.70 -14.73
N ALA A 294 -24.39 -6.94 -14.33
CA ALA A 294 -23.21 -7.65 -14.79
C ALA A 294 -23.26 -7.89 -16.31
N GLU A 295 -24.42 -8.25 -16.88
CA GLU A 295 -24.58 -8.40 -18.33
C GLU A 295 -24.52 -7.03 -19.05
N GLU A 296 -25.13 -5.98 -18.48
CA GLU A 296 -25.10 -4.64 -19.07
C GLU A 296 -23.67 -4.07 -19.14
N ARG A 297 -22.89 -4.22 -18.07
CA ARG A 297 -21.54 -3.65 -17.94
C ARG A 297 -20.45 -4.57 -18.50
N PHE A 298 -20.58 -5.88 -18.28
CA PHE A 298 -19.54 -6.88 -18.54
C PHE A 298 -19.99 -8.04 -19.42
N GLY A 299 -21.19 -7.99 -20.01
CA GLY A 299 -21.75 -9.08 -20.83
C GLY A 299 -20.84 -9.49 -21.98
N PHE A 300 -20.13 -8.55 -22.61
CA PHE A 300 -19.15 -8.88 -23.66
C PHE A 300 -18.03 -9.80 -23.15
N LEU A 301 -17.54 -9.58 -21.92
CA LEU A 301 -16.49 -10.38 -21.29
C LEU A 301 -17.07 -11.72 -20.83
N LEU A 302 -18.22 -11.71 -20.14
CA LEU A 302 -18.90 -12.92 -19.69
C LEU A 302 -19.25 -13.86 -20.85
N GLN A 303 -19.67 -13.31 -21.98
CA GLN A 303 -19.91 -14.07 -23.20
C GLN A 303 -18.60 -14.66 -23.75
N ALA A 304 -17.51 -13.90 -23.77
CA ALA A 304 -16.21 -14.39 -24.21
C ALA A 304 -15.70 -15.57 -23.35
N LEU A 305 -15.86 -15.50 -22.02
CA LEU A 305 -15.49 -16.59 -21.10
C LEU A 305 -16.18 -17.91 -21.46
N ARG A 306 -17.45 -17.87 -21.90
CA ARG A 306 -18.23 -19.07 -22.28
C ARG A 306 -17.70 -19.78 -23.52
N TYR A 307 -16.95 -19.11 -24.39
CA TYR A 307 -16.38 -19.71 -25.60
C TYR A 307 -15.03 -20.40 -25.36
N GLY A 308 -14.66 -20.63 -24.10
CA GLY A 308 -13.44 -21.34 -23.71
C GLY A 308 -12.25 -20.41 -23.55
N ALA A 309 -12.41 -19.34 -22.76
CA ALA A 309 -11.27 -18.53 -22.35
C ALA A 309 -10.24 -19.41 -21.61
N PRO A 310 -8.96 -19.38 -22.01
CA PRO A 310 -7.94 -20.17 -21.32
C PRO A 310 -7.67 -19.60 -19.92
N PRO A 311 -7.06 -20.38 -19.00
CA PRO A 311 -6.39 -19.80 -17.85
C PRO A 311 -5.39 -18.75 -18.33
N HIS A 312 -5.41 -17.57 -17.72
CA HIS A 312 -4.55 -16.46 -18.12
C HIS A 312 -4.22 -15.57 -16.93
N ALA A 313 -3.08 -14.90 -17.01
CA ALA A 313 -2.59 -14.00 -15.99
C ALA A 313 -1.81 -12.86 -16.65
N GLY A 314 -1.70 -11.74 -15.95
CA GLY A 314 -1.00 -10.57 -16.47
C GLY A 314 -0.46 -9.67 -15.39
N ALA A 315 0.25 -8.64 -15.84
CA ALA A 315 0.76 -7.59 -14.98
C ALA A 315 0.94 -6.30 -15.80
N ALA A 316 0.85 -5.16 -15.13
CA ALA A 316 1.16 -3.88 -15.72
C ALA A 316 2.23 -3.17 -14.90
N LEU A 317 3.39 -2.90 -15.50
CA LEU A 317 4.47 -2.15 -14.87
C LEU A 317 4.30 -0.66 -15.16
N GLY A 318 4.35 0.19 -14.14
CA GLY A 318 4.39 1.64 -14.28
C GLY A 318 5.74 2.10 -14.82
N LEU A 319 5.83 2.35 -16.13
CA LEU A 319 7.07 2.75 -16.79
C LEU A 319 7.61 4.05 -16.21
N ASP A 320 6.74 5.04 -15.99
CA ASP A 320 7.16 6.34 -15.50
C ASP A 320 7.75 6.23 -14.07
N ARG A 321 7.15 5.41 -13.19
CA ARG A 321 7.71 5.13 -11.84
C ARG A 321 9.05 4.40 -11.93
N LEU A 322 9.17 3.40 -12.80
CA LEU A 322 10.42 2.68 -13.01
C LEU A 322 11.55 3.63 -13.44
N VAL A 323 11.30 4.50 -14.41
CA VAL A 323 12.29 5.50 -14.87
C VAL A 323 12.61 6.49 -13.75
N MET A 324 11.61 6.97 -13.00
CA MET A 324 11.79 7.86 -11.85
C MET A 324 12.78 7.27 -10.83
N LEU A 325 12.58 6.02 -10.43
CA LEU A 325 13.48 5.33 -9.48
C LEU A 325 14.87 5.10 -10.05
N LEU A 326 14.98 4.68 -11.31
CA LEU A 326 16.27 4.46 -11.98
C LEU A 326 17.07 5.75 -12.12
N CYS A 327 16.41 6.90 -12.24
CA CYS A 327 17.04 8.22 -12.26
C CYS A 327 17.33 8.78 -10.85
N GLY A 328 16.87 8.12 -9.77
CA GLY A 328 17.03 8.60 -8.41
C GLY A 328 16.16 9.82 -8.06
N ASN A 329 15.04 10.01 -8.78
CA ASN A 329 14.10 11.09 -8.54
C ASN A 329 12.97 10.64 -7.58
N ASP A 330 12.32 11.60 -6.93
CA ASP A 330 11.14 11.39 -6.06
C ASP A 330 9.85 11.98 -6.66
N ASN A 331 9.92 12.47 -7.90
CA ASN A 331 8.81 13.09 -8.59
C ASN A 331 8.70 12.57 -10.04
N ILE A 332 7.54 12.00 -10.36
CA ILE A 332 7.28 11.39 -11.68
C ILE A 332 7.24 12.43 -12.80
N ARG A 333 7.03 13.71 -12.47
CA ARG A 333 7.03 14.80 -13.44
C ARG A 333 8.39 15.00 -14.08
N ASP A 334 9.48 14.63 -13.39
CA ASP A 334 10.85 14.81 -13.88
C ASP A 334 11.23 13.81 -14.98
N VAL A 335 10.39 12.79 -15.21
CA VAL A 335 10.59 11.77 -16.24
C VAL A 335 9.53 11.80 -17.35
N ILE A 336 8.65 12.80 -17.33
CA ILE A 336 7.61 13.02 -18.33
C ILE A 336 7.90 14.35 -19.04
N ALA A 337 7.92 14.36 -20.37
CA ALA A 337 8.29 15.56 -21.14
C ALA A 337 7.34 16.75 -20.92
N PHE A 338 6.03 16.50 -20.82
CA PHE A 338 4.98 17.52 -20.62
C PHE A 338 4.00 17.08 -19.52
N PRO A 339 4.44 17.11 -18.25
CA PRO A 339 3.63 16.64 -17.14
C PRO A 339 2.52 17.63 -16.81
N LYS A 340 1.50 17.16 -16.11
CA LYS A 340 0.39 17.98 -15.59
C LYS A 340 0.65 18.37 -14.14
N THR A 341 0.17 19.56 -13.78
CA THR A 341 0.14 20.06 -12.40
C THR A 341 -0.79 19.23 -11.52
N GLN A 342 -0.81 19.47 -10.20
CA GLN A 342 -1.74 18.77 -9.29
C GLN A 342 -3.22 18.99 -9.63
N LYS A 343 -3.55 20.05 -10.39
CA LYS A 343 -4.91 20.36 -10.84
C LYS A 343 -5.20 19.82 -12.25
N ALA A 344 -4.45 18.79 -12.69
CA ALA A 344 -4.50 18.22 -14.04
C ALA A 344 -4.29 19.22 -15.19
N ALA A 345 -3.71 20.40 -14.91
CA ALA A 345 -3.49 21.44 -15.92
C ALA A 345 -2.10 21.33 -16.57
N ASP A 346 -2.05 21.58 -17.87
CA ASP A 346 -0.84 21.78 -18.66
C ASP A 346 -0.54 23.29 -18.77
N LEU A 347 0.49 23.74 -18.06
CA LEU A 347 0.88 25.15 -18.06
C LEU A 347 1.56 25.60 -19.35
N LEU A 348 2.09 24.67 -20.16
CA LEU A 348 2.76 25.00 -21.40
C LEU A 348 1.73 25.33 -22.49
N SER A 349 0.70 24.50 -22.63
CA SER A 349 -0.35 24.69 -23.64
C SER A 349 -1.53 25.52 -23.14
N GLY A 350 -1.65 25.73 -21.82
CA GLY A 350 -2.83 26.34 -21.20
C GLY A 350 -4.05 25.43 -21.20
N ALA A 351 -3.85 24.11 -21.12
CA ALA A 351 -4.94 23.13 -21.08
C ALA A 351 -5.31 22.73 -19.64
N PRO A 352 -6.57 22.32 -19.37
CA PRO A 352 -7.72 22.40 -20.26
C PRO A 352 -8.16 23.86 -20.50
N SER A 353 -8.88 24.11 -21.59
CA SER A 353 -9.41 25.43 -21.97
C SER A 353 -10.88 25.34 -22.36
N GLU A 354 -11.54 26.50 -22.49
CA GLU A 354 -12.88 26.57 -23.07
C GLU A 354 -12.90 26.02 -24.51
N VAL A 355 -14.00 25.35 -24.88
CA VAL A 355 -14.23 24.77 -26.20
C VAL A 355 -15.23 25.62 -26.99
N ASP A 356 -15.16 25.57 -28.33
CA ASP A 356 -16.07 26.33 -29.18
C ASP A 356 -17.53 25.85 -28.96
N PRO A 357 -18.50 26.76 -28.71
CA PRO A 357 -19.90 26.40 -28.57
C PRO A 357 -20.47 25.59 -29.75
N HIS A 358 -19.91 25.70 -30.95
CA HIS A 358 -20.26 24.86 -32.08
C HIS A 358 -19.91 23.38 -31.86
N GLN A 359 -18.73 23.09 -31.30
CA GLN A 359 -18.31 21.73 -30.98
C GLN A 359 -19.24 21.09 -29.93
N LEU A 360 -19.65 21.86 -28.92
CA LEU A 360 -20.62 21.41 -27.91
C LEU A 360 -21.97 21.05 -28.54
N ARG A 361 -22.46 21.86 -29.50
CA ARG A 361 -23.70 21.58 -30.23
C ARG A 361 -23.60 20.32 -31.07
N ASP A 362 -22.48 20.13 -31.76
CA ASP A 362 -22.26 18.96 -32.62
C ASP A 362 -22.21 17.65 -31.80
N LEU A 363 -21.60 17.71 -30.61
CA LEU A 363 -21.56 16.60 -29.64
C LEU A 363 -22.86 16.46 -28.83
N ARG A 364 -23.83 17.37 -28.99
CA ARG A 364 -25.10 17.43 -28.25
C ARG A 364 -24.93 17.48 -26.73
N ILE A 365 -23.86 18.11 -26.26
CA ILE A 365 -23.57 18.32 -24.84
C ILE A 365 -23.71 19.79 -24.46
N LYS A 366 -23.94 20.05 -23.18
CA LYS A 366 -23.96 21.40 -22.60
C LYS A 366 -23.14 21.42 -21.33
N VAL A 367 -22.48 22.54 -21.09
CA VAL A 367 -21.68 22.78 -19.89
C VAL A 367 -22.60 23.32 -18.80
N ASP A 368 -22.56 22.70 -17.62
CA ASP A 368 -23.29 23.13 -16.42
C ASP A 368 -22.30 23.63 -15.36
N ILE A 369 -21.73 24.82 -15.60
CA ILE A 369 -20.78 25.46 -14.68
C ILE A 369 -21.55 26.44 -13.78
N PRO A 370 -21.39 26.37 -12.43
CA PRO A 370 -21.96 27.34 -11.50
C PRO A 370 -21.49 28.77 -11.84
N LYS A 371 -22.40 29.74 -11.72
CA LYS A 371 -22.11 31.16 -11.99
C LYS A 371 -21.13 31.80 -11.02
#